data_AF-A0A359HL29-F1
#
_entry.id   AF-A0A359HL29-F1
#
_cell.length_a   1.000
_cell.length_b   1.000
_cell.length_c   1.000
_cell.angle_alpha   90.00
_cell.angle_beta   90.00
_cell.angle_gamma   90.00
#
_symmetry.space_group_name_H-M   'P 1'
#
loop_
_entity.id
_entity.type
_entity.pdbx_description
1 polymer ?
#
loop_
_entity_poly.entity_id
_entity_poly.type
_entity_poly.pdbx_seq_one_letter_code
_entity_poly.pdbx_strand_id
1 'polypeptide(L)'
;MKAEYRYRSSFLILHSNFRIYKAMDDKTLSTLEYPKILEKLAGYCAFEGSAKKAHALRPTTELFEAQRRQSETAEAIQLLIARPSTTIGGARDVSAEIDIAYRHGVLEPAQILEIKSTLISARELRRYFERQEQEFPILAEIALR
;
A
#
# COMPACT_ATOMS: atom_id res chain seq x y z
N MET A 1 -2.58 54.76 -12.60
CA MET A 1 -1.64 55.69 -11.94
C MET A 1 -2.03 55.78 -10.47
N LYS A 2 -1.07 55.50 -9.58
CA LYS A 2 -0.92 55.65 -8.09
C LYS A 2 -2.13 56.15 -7.26
N ALA A 3 -2.35 55.75 -6.00
CA ALA A 3 -1.42 55.47 -4.90
C ALA A 3 -2.14 54.59 -3.83
N GLU A 4 -1.50 53.54 -3.28
CA GLU A 4 -0.76 53.54 -2.01
C GLU A 4 -1.62 53.72 -0.75
N TYR A 5 -1.93 52.62 -0.05
CA TYR A 5 -2.22 52.61 1.38
C TYR A 5 -1.60 51.37 2.04
N ARG A 6 -0.50 51.62 2.77
CA ARG A 6 0.19 50.67 3.62
C ARG A 6 -0.25 50.92 5.06
N TYR A 7 -1.17 50.09 5.57
CA TYR A 7 -1.34 49.90 7.02
C TYR A 7 -1.26 48.41 7.36
N ARG A 8 -0.54 48.16 8.45
CA ARG A 8 0.05 46.91 8.87
C ARG A 8 -1.01 45.93 9.41
N SER A 9 -0.70 44.64 9.24
CA SER A 9 -1.28 43.48 9.92
C SER A 9 -2.76 43.20 9.71
N SER A 10 -3.01 42.79 8.48
CA SER A 10 -4.01 41.86 7.95
C SER A 10 -4.61 40.81 8.91
N PHE A 11 -5.95 40.72 8.83
CA PHE A 11 -6.77 39.49 8.73
C PHE A 11 -7.29 38.74 9.98
N LEU A 12 -8.32 39.33 10.58
CA LEU A 12 -9.64 38.78 10.98
C LEU A 12 -10.04 37.31 10.63
N ILE A 13 -10.59 36.61 11.66
CA ILE A 13 -11.60 35.51 11.77
C ILE A 13 -11.24 34.02 11.46
N LEU A 14 -11.18 33.15 12.49
CA LEU A 14 -12.17 32.11 12.88
C LEU A 14 -11.55 31.01 13.79
N HIS A 15 -12.30 30.67 14.84
CA HIS A 15 -12.09 29.59 15.82
C HIS A 15 -11.34 28.35 15.31
N SER A 16 -10.05 28.24 15.63
CA SER A 16 -9.22 27.10 15.23
C SER A 16 -9.19 26.05 16.34
N ASN A 17 -10.23 25.21 16.42
CA ASN A 17 -10.14 23.89 17.08
C ASN A 17 -9.25 22.94 16.25
N PHE A 18 -7.99 23.33 15.98
CA PHE A 18 -7.03 22.46 15.30
C PHE A 18 -6.34 21.58 16.32
N ARG A 19 -7.07 20.57 16.78
CA ARG A 19 -6.54 19.49 17.61
C ARG A 19 -5.72 18.58 16.68
N ILE A 20 -4.41 18.77 16.70
CA ILE A 20 -3.44 17.90 16.00
C ILE A 20 -3.69 16.46 16.48
N TYR A 21 -4.19 15.60 15.60
CA TYR A 21 -4.39 14.19 15.92
C TYR A 21 -3.02 13.55 16.12
N LYS A 22 -2.69 13.20 17.37
CA LYS A 22 -1.41 12.58 17.73
C LYS A 22 -1.44 11.12 17.27
N ALA A 23 -0.53 10.74 16.37
CA ALA A 23 -0.29 9.35 15.98
C ALA A 23 -0.02 8.48 17.22
N MET A 24 -0.47 7.22 17.20
CA MET A 24 -0.25 6.29 18.31
C MET A 24 1.25 6.07 18.52
N ASP A 25 1.72 6.23 19.75
CA ASP A 25 3.13 6.05 20.09
C ASP A 25 3.50 4.56 20.21
N ASP A 26 4.79 4.26 20.08
CA ASP A 26 5.31 2.90 20.10
C ASP A 26 5.04 2.15 21.42
N LYS A 27 5.01 2.86 22.56
CA LYS A 27 4.72 2.23 23.86
C LYS A 27 3.26 1.77 23.90
N THR A 28 2.34 2.58 23.39
CA THR A 28 0.93 2.20 23.26
C THR A 28 0.77 0.99 22.32
N LEU A 29 1.43 0.99 21.16
CA LEU A 29 1.36 -0.13 20.22
C LEU A 29 1.96 -1.43 20.77
N SER A 30 3.05 -1.33 21.54
CA SER A 30 3.62 -2.46 22.26
C SER A 30 2.67 -3.00 23.32
N THR A 31 2.02 -2.11 24.09
CA THR A 31 1.06 -2.48 25.14
C THR A 31 -0.18 -3.18 24.56
N LEU A 32 -0.63 -2.76 23.38
CA LEU A 32 -1.73 -3.38 22.64
C LEU A 32 -1.32 -4.65 21.88
N GLU A 33 -0.06 -5.08 22.03
CA GLU A 33 0.51 -6.22 21.32
C GLU A 33 0.38 -6.14 19.79
N TYR A 34 0.34 -4.92 19.24
CA TYR A 34 0.20 -4.69 17.80
C TYR A 34 1.26 -5.43 16.97
N PRO A 35 2.55 -5.53 17.38
CA PRO A 35 3.52 -6.34 16.67
C PRO A 35 3.08 -7.80 16.47
N LYS A 36 2.43 -8.43 17.46
CA LYS A 36 1.93 -9.81 17.31
C LYS A 36 0.82 -9.93 16.27
N ILE A 37 0.00 -8.89 16.12
CA ILE A 37 -1.03 -8.82 15.07
C ILE A 37 -0.36 -8.76 13.70
N LEU A 38 0.70 -7.95 13.55
CA LEU A 38 1.46 -7.84 12.31
C LEU A 38 2.17 -9.16 11.97
N GLU A 39 2.76 -9.84 12.95
CA GLU A 39 3.34 -11.19 12.76
C GLU A 39 2.31 -12.19 12.23
N LYS A 40 1.11 -12.20 12.84
CA LYS A 40 0.03 -13.08 12.39
C LYS A 40 -0.41 -12.74 10.97
N LEU A 41 -0.53 -11.45 10.63
CA LEU A 41 -0.87 -11.01 9.28
C LEU A 41 0.20 -11.39 8.26
N ALA A 42 1.48 -11.19 8.61
CA ALA A 42 2.62 -11.57 7.78
C ALA A 42 2.63 -13.08 7.48
N GLY A 43 2.19 -13.92 8.43
CA GLY A 43 2.03 -15.35 8.22
C GLY A 43 1.01 -15.75 7.15
N TYR A 44 0.08 -14.87 6.79
CA TYR A 44 -0.88 -15.08 5.68
C TYR A 44 -0.40 -14.50 4.34
N CYS A 45 0.75 -13.82 4.31
CA CYS A 45 1.28 -13.20 3.11
C CYS A 45 1.92 -14.25 2.17
N ALA A 46 1.74 -14.08 0.86
CA ALA A 46 2.16 -15.07 -0.13
C ALA A 46 3.68 -15.06 -0.40
N PHE A 47 4.36 -13.93 -0.22
CA PHE A 47 5.81 -13.80 -0.39
C PHE A 47 6.42 -12.74 0.53
N GLU A 48 7.75 -12.75 0.67
CA GLU A 48 8.48 -11.92 1.63
C GLU A 48 8.21 -10.42 1.46
N GLY A 49 8.16 -9.91 0.23
CA GLY A 49 7.78 -8.52 -0.06
C GLY A 49 6.41 -8.12 0.51
N SER A 50 5.43 -9.01 0.47
CA SER A 50 4.12 -8.77 1.10
C SER A 50 4.16 -8.82 2.63
N ALA A 51 4.96 -9.72 3.21
CA ALA A 51 5.17 -9.78 4.66
C ALA A 51 5.87 -8.50 5.18
N LYS A 52 6.88 -8.00 4.48
CA LYS A 52 7.54 -6.72 4.78
C LYS A 52 6.55 -5.56 4.80
N LYS A 53 5.61 -5.51 3.84
CA LYS A 53 4.53 -4.51 3.83
C LYS A 53 3.61 -4.65 5.04
N ALA A 54 3.24 -5.88 5.42
CA ALA A 54 2.44 -6.12 6.62
C ALA A 54 3.14 -5.63 7.89
N HIS A 55 4.43 -5.95 8.10
CA HIS A 55 5.19 -5.47 9.26
C HIS A 55 5.39 -3.95 9.29
N ALA A 56 5.39 -3.30 8.13
CA ALA A 56 5.51 -1.84 8.03
C ALA A 56 4.18 -1.10 8.29
N LEU A 57 3.05 -1.82 8.46
CA LEU A 57 1.76 -1.18 8.71
C LEU A 57 1.77 -0.40 10.03
N ARG A 58 1.26 0.83 9.94
CA ARG A 58 1.02 1.69 11.10
C ARG A 58 -0.43 2.18 11.09
N PRO A 59 -1.09 2.25 12.26
CA PRO A 59 -2.39 2.91 12.37
C PRO A 59 -2.31 4.35 11.89
N THR A 60 -3.37 4.79 11.20
CA THR A 60 -3.51 6.19 10.78
C THR A 60 -4.49 6.89 11.71
N THR A 61 -4.23 8.16 11.99
CA THR A 61 -5.17 9.05 12.70
C THR A 61 -6.06 9.82 11.74
N GLU A 62 -5.73 9.80 10.45
CA GLU A 62 -6.50 10.48 9.40
C GLU A 62 -7.70 9.61 9.00
N LEU A 63 -8.91 10.12 9.26
CA LEU A 63 -10.16 9.38 9.00
C LEU A 63 -10.29 8.97 7.53
N PHE A 64 -9.96 9.87 6.61
CA PHE A 64 -10.04 9.60 5.17
C PHE A 64 -9.13 8.43 4.77
N GLU A 65 -7.89 8.40 5.27
CA GLU A 65 -6.97 7.28 5.02
C GLU A 65 -7.47 5.97 5.66
N ALA A 66 -8.06 6.03 6.86
CA ALA A 66 -8.63 4.86 7.51
C ALA A 66 -9.78 4.28 6.67
N GLN A 67 -10.69 5.13 6.21
CA GLN A 67 -11.82 4.73 5.36
C GLN A 67 -11.35 4.15 4.03
N ARG A 68 -10.38 4.79 3.37
CA ARG A 68 -9.80 4.31 2.10
C ARG A 68 -9.23 2.89 2.25
N ARG A 69 -8.38 2.66 3.26
CA ARG A 69 -7.79 1.33 3.53
C ARG A 69 -8.84 0.27 3.90
N GLN A 70 -9.89 0.65 4.62
CA GLN A 70 -10.99 -0.25 4.95
C GLN A 70 -11.80 -0.63 3.72
N SER A 71 -12.11 0.32 2.83
CA SER A 71 -12.79 0.06 1.57
C SER A 71 -11.97 -0.85 0.66
N GLU A 72 -10.66 -0.61 0.53
CA GLU A 72 -9.73 -1.51 -0.18
C GLU A 72 -9.79 -2.94 0.36
N THR A 73 -9.75 -3.08 1.70
CA THR A 73 -9.78 -4.39 2.35
C THR A 73 -11.12 -5.09 2.15
N ALA A 74 -12.23 -4.34 2.24
CA ALA A 74 -13.57 -4.88 2.02
C ALA A 74 -13.73 -5.40 0.59
N GLU A 75 -13.24 -4.66 -0.40
CA GLU A 75 -13.25 -5.07 -1.80
C GLU A 75 -12.36 -6.30 -2.05
N ALA A 76 -11.17 -6.36 -1.42
CA ALA A 76 -10.31 -7.55 -1.46
C ALA A 76 -10.99 -8.80 -0.89
N ILE A 77 -11.74 -8.66 0.22
CA ILE A 77 -12.52 -9.77 0.79
C ILE A 77 -13.63 -10.20 -0.18
N GLN A 78 -14.35 -9.25 -0.79
CA GLN A 78 -15.39 -9.57 -1.78
C GLN A 78 -14.81 -10.33 -2.98
N LEU A 79 -13.65 -9.92 -3.48
CA LEU A 79 -12.94 -10.63 -4.54
C LEU A 79 -12.63 -12.08 -4.14
N LEU A 80 -12.09 -12.31 -2.94
CA LEU A 80 -11.74 -13.66 -2.47
C LEU A 80 -12.98 -14.54 -2.28
N ILE A 81 -14.11 -13.97 -1.87
CA ILE A 81 -15.39 -14.70 -1.75
C ILE A 81 -15.94 -15.04 -3.13
N ALA A 82 -16.01 -14.05 -4.03
CA ALA A 82 -16.57 -14.21 -5.38
C ALA A 82 -15.71 -15.13 -6.25
N ARG A 83 -14.38 -15.08 -6.07
CA ARG A 83 -13.39 -15.81 -6.87
C ARG A 83 -12.32 -16.42 -5.96
N PRO A 84 -12.61 -17.55 -5.29
CA PRO A 84 -11.68 -18.20 -4.37
C PRO A 84 -10.38 -18.70 -5.00
N SER A 85 -10.39 -18.92 -6.33
CA SER A 85 -9.20 -19.30 -7.09
C SER A 85 -8.30 -18.12 -7.48
N THR A 86 -8.62 -16.90 -7.04
CA THR A 86 -7.76 -15.74 -7.29
C THR A 86 -6.41 -15.96 -6.65
N THR A 87 -5.35 -15.83 -7.44
CA THR A 87 -3.97 -16.02 -7.01
C THR A 87 -3.09 -14.95 -7.64
N ILE A 88 -1.96 -14.69 -7.00
CA ILE A 88 -0.89 -13.86 -7.57
C ILE A 88 0.01 -14.63 -8.56
N GLY A 89 -0.36 -15.88 -8.89
CA GLY A 89 0.37 -16.72 -9.85
C GLY A 89 1.74 -17.15 -9.33
N GLY A 90 2.73 -17.17 -10.23
CA GLY A 90 4.13 -17.48 -9.93
C GLY A 90 4.97 -16.27 -9.52
N ALA A 91 4.34 -15.21 -8.99
CA ALA A 91 5.04 -14.03 -8.49
C ALA A 91 5.88 -14.38 -7.26
N ARG A 92 7.16 -13.98 -7.28
CA ARG A 92 8.09 -14.17 -6.17
C ARG A 92 8.73 -12.83 -5.78
N ASP A 93 9.33 -12.77 -4.59
CA ASP A 93 10.17 -11.63 -4.23
C ASP A 93 11.46 -11.69 -5.04
N VAL A 94 11.64 -10.76 -5.98
CA VAL A 94 12.83 -10.64 -6.84
C VAL A 94 13.68 -9.41 -6.48
N SER A 95 13.49 -8.86 -5.27
CA SER A 95 14.19 -7.65 -4.83
C SER A 95 15.71 -7.83 -4.77
N ALA A 96 16.19 -9.04 -4.42
CA ALA A 96 17.61 -9.35 -4.35
C ALA A 96 18.25 -9.33 -5.74
N GLU A 97 17.60 -9.93 -6.74
CA GLU A 97 18.04 -9.94 -8.13
C GLU A 97 18.05 -8.53 -8.72
N ILE A 98 17.05 -7.70 -8.39
CA ILE A 98 17.02 -6.29 -8.80
C ILE A 98 18.21 -5.52 -8.22
N ASP A 99 18.55 -5.73 -6.94
CA ASP A 99 19.67 -5.05 -6.28
C ASP A 99 21.04 -5.49 -6.87
N ILE A 100 21.19 -6.77 -7.23
CA ILE A 100 22.36 -7.27 -7.97
C ILE A 100 22.47 -6.58 -9.33
N ALA A 101 21.40 -6.59 -10.12
CA ALA A 101 21.38 -5.98 -11.44
C ALA A 101 21.64 -4.46 -11.40
N TYR A 102 21.09 -3.77 -10.40
CA TYR A 102 21.30 -2.34 -10.17
C TYR A 102 22.78 -2.01 -9.90
N ARG A 103 23.49 -2.89 -9.19
CA ARG A 103 24.93 -2.78 -8.93
C ARG A 103 25.81 -3.35 -10.06
N HIS A 104 25.25 -3.52 -11.26
CA HIS A 104 25.92 -4.10 -12.43
C HIS A 104 26.45 -5.53 -12.23
N GLY A 105 25.88 -6.27 -11.28
CA GLY A 105 26.16 -7.68 -11.08
C GLY A 105 25.54 -8.56 -12.17
N VAL A 106 26.08 -9.77 -12.33
CA VAL A 106 25.57 -10.78 -13.28
C VAL A 106 24.51 -11.62 -12.59
N LEU A 107 23.38 -11.84 -13.27
CA LEU A 107 22.34 -12.76 -12.83
C LEU A 107 22.50 -14.11 -13.51
N GLU A 108 22.36 -15.17 -12.73
CA GLU A 108 22.34 -16.53 -13.24
C GLU A 108 21.04 -16.80 -14.05
N PRO A 109 21.07 -17.73 -15.02
CA PRO A 109 19.88 -18.04 -15.82
C PRO A 109 18.63 -18.36 -14.99
N ALA A 110 18.78 -19.04 -13.85
CA ALA A 110 17.68 -19.33 -12.94
C ALA A 110 17.05 -18.05 -12.35
N GLN A 111 17.87 -17.07 -11.95
CA GLN A 111 17.39 -15.79 -11.40
C GLN A 111 16.62 -14.99 -12.45
N ILE A 112 17.03 -15.07 -13.72
CA ILE A 112 16.31 -14.42 -14.82
C ILE A 112 14.94 -15.08 -15.04
N LEU A 113 14.85 -16.42 -14.90
CA LEU A 113 13.57 -17.13 -15.01
C LEU A 113 12.60 -16.74 -13.88
N GLU A 114 13.12 -16.49 -12.68
CA GLU A 114 12.33 -15.99 -11.54
C GLU A 114 11.73 -14.60 -11.81
N ILE A 115 12.54 -13.69 -12.35
CA ILE A 115 12.07 -12.36 -12.80
C ILE A 115 11.00 -12.53 -13.88
N LYS A 116 11.24 -13.39 -14.89
CA LYS A 116 10.27 -13.65 -15.96
C LYS A 116 8.94 -14.15 -15.41
N SER A 117 8.95 -15.12 -14.49
CA SER A 117 7.75 -15.66 -13.86
C SER A 117 6.94 -14.54 -13.18
N THR A 118 7.63 -13.71 -12.39
CA THR A 118 7.01 -12.59 -11.68
C THR A 118 6.40 -11.55 -12.64
N LEU A 119 7.09 -11.21 -13.72
CA LEU A 119 6.58 -10.29 -14.74
C LEU A 119 5.35 -10.84 -15.48
N ILE A 120 5.32 -12.15 -15.75
CA ILE A 120 4.15 -12.80 -16.37
C ILE A 120 2.95 -12.69 -15.43
N SER A 121 3.11 -13.04 -14.15
CA SER A 121 2.04 -12.96 -13.16
C SER A 121 1.55 -11.53 -12.94
N ALA A 122 2.45 -10.54 -12.89
CA ALA A 122 2.07 -9.12 -12.82
C ALA A 122 1.22 -8.70 -14.02
N ARG A 123 1.60 -9.11 -15.24
CA ARG A 123 0.83 -8.81 -16.46
C ARG A 123 -0.53 -9.48 -16.47
N GLU A 124 -0.63 -10.72 -15.99
CA GLU A 124 -1.89 -11.46 -15.89
C GLU A 124 -2.85 -10.82 -14.89
N LEU A 125 -2.34 -10.44 -13.70
CA LEU A 125 -3.09 -9.70 -12.70
C LEU A 125 -3.59 -8.35 -13.24
N ARG A 126 -2.72 -7.60 -13.92
CA ARG A 126 -3.11 -6.32 -14.54
C ARG A 126 -4.29 -6.52 -15.50
N ARG A 127 -4.16 -7.44 -16.46
CA ARG A 127 -5.22 -7.78 -17.43
C ARG A 127 -6.50 -8.29 -16.77
N TYR A 128 -6.36 -9.02 -15.67
CA TYR A 128 -7.49 -9.49 -14.90
C TYR A 128 -8.27 -8.28 -14.35
N PHE A 129 -7.59 -7.36 -13.66
CA PHE A 129 -8.25 -6.19 -13.08
C PHE A 129 -8.76 -5.18 -14.13
N GLU A 130 -8.12 -5.04 -15.30
CA GLU A 130 -8.68 -4.28 -16.43
C GLU A 130 -10.10 -4.76 -16.81
N ARG A 131 -10.34 -6.08 -16.79
CA ARG A 131 -11.67 -6.64 -17.12
C ARG A 131 -12.67 -6.54 -15.98
N GLN A 132 -12.20 -6.33 -14.76
CA GLN A 132 -13.03 -6.30 -13.55
C GLN A 132 -13.17 -4.90 -12.95
N GLU A 133 -12.75 -3.86 -13.67
CA GLU A 133 -12.76 -2.47 -13.20
C GLU A 133 -14.13 -2.00 -12.68
N GLN A 134 -15.22 -2.47 -13.30
CA GLN A 134 -16.58 -2.16 -12.85
C GLN A 134 -16.97 -2.88 -11.55
N GLU A 135 -16.42 -4.07 -11.29
CA GLU A 135 -16.78 -4.91 -10.14
C GLU A 135 -15.85 -4.64 -8.94
N PHE A 136 -14.58 -4.36 -9.19
CA PHE A 136 -13.56 -4.07 -8.18
C PHE A 136 -12.76 -2.81 -8.55
N PRO A 137 -13.39 -1.62 -8.58
CA PRO A 137 -12.75 -0.39 -9.01
C PRO A 137 -11.52 0.01 -8.19
N ILE A 138 -11.50 -0.22 -6.87
CA ILE A 138 -10.40 0.21 -6.00
C ILE A 138 -9.16 -0.67 -6.24
N LEU A 139 -9.34 -1.98 -6.33
CA LEU A 139 -8.27 -2.93 -6.66
C LEU A 139 -7.78 -2.74 -8.09
N ALA A 140 -8.67 -2.38 -9.02
CA ALA A 140 -8.28 -2.02 -10.38
C ALA A 140 -7.40 -0.75 -10.39
N GLU A 141 -7.76 0.30 -9.65
CA GLU A 141 -6.90 1.49 -9.52
C GLU A 141 -5.49 1.12 -9.04
N ILE A 142 -5.38 0.25 -8.03
CA ILE A 142 -4.09 -0.20 -7.49
C ILE A 142 -3.30 -1.00 -8.53
N ALA A 143 -3.95 -1.89 -9.28
CA ALA A 143 -3.30 -2.78 -10.24
C ALA A 143 -2.87 -2.07 -11.54
N LEU A 144 -3.50 -0.94 -11.88
CA LEU A 144 -3.28 -0.22 -13.15
C LEU A 144 -2.38 1.01 -13.03
N ARG A 145 -2.00 1.39 -11.81
CA ARG A 145 -1.07 2.47 -11.50
C ARG A 145 0.35 2.19 -11.98
#